data_AF-A0A6V7P3C1-F1
#
_entry.id   AF-A0A6V7P3C1-F1
#
_cell.length_a   1.000
_cell.length_b   1.000
_cell.length_c   1.000
_cell.angle_alpha   90.00
_cell.angle_beta   90.00
_cell.angle_gamma   90.00
#
_symmetry.space_group_name_H-M   'P 1'
#
loop_
_entity.id
_entity.type
_entity.pdbx_description
1 polymer ?
#
loop_
_entity_poly.entity_id
_entity_poly.type
_entity_poly.pdbx_seq_one_letter_code
_entity_poly.pdbx_strand_id
1 'polypeptide(L)'
;MVKVITGENPSALGYHMPAEWEPHVQCWMGWPERPDNWREKAGPAQATFARVAIAVSKFEPITLCASTAQFTKVYEEMQHHPNIRVVEMSMNDSWFRDTGPTFVRRDRTSDSSGDEQLVAGIDWQFNSWGGLADGCYDDWSLDNLVAKKILELERHTRFPHHMILEGGSIHVDGEGTCLTTEECLLNPNRNPDMSKDEIEKQLKLYLGVEKVIWLPRGLYGDDDTNGHIDNICCFVKPGRCSCRGPMTNRILSTSARLRLYLFSRILPTPRAGR
;
A
#
# COMPACT_ATOMS: atom_id res chain seq x y z
N MET A 1 4.17 3.27 23.48
CA MET A 1 5.08 4.13 22.73
C MET A 1 6.19 3.27 22.17
N VAL A 2 6.14 3.07 20.87
CA VAL A 2 7.15 2.31 20.15
C VAL A 2 8.42 3.13 19.96
N LYS A 3 9.52 2.45 19.64
CA LYS A 3 10.76 3.12 19.24
C LYS A 3 10.50 3.92 17.96
N VAL A 4 10.86 5.19 17.96
CA VAL A 4 10.83 6.06 16.77
C VAL A 4 12.27 6.39 16.39
N ILE A 5 12.64 6.15 15.13
CA ILE A 5 13.98 6.45 14.62
C ILE A 5 13.88 7.64 13.68
N THR A 6 14.55 8.73 14.04
CA THR A 6 14.67 9.95 13.23
C THR A 6 16.13 10.22 12.95
N GLY A 7 16.49 10.50 11.69
CA GLY A 7 17.88 10.82 11.29
C GLY A 7 18.69 9.65 10.75
N GLU A 8 18.17 8.43 10.83
CA GLU A 8 18.68 7.25 10.13
C GLU A 8 17.57 6.67 9.24
N ASN A 9 17.96 6.06 8.12
CA ASN A 9 17.02 5.43 7.20
C ASN A 9 17.01 3.90 7.38
N PRO A 10 15.89 3.23 7.03
CA PRO A 10 15.77 1.78 7.11
C PRO A 10 16.94 1.00 6.50
N SER A 11 17.37 1.35 5.29
CA SER A 11 18.42 0.60 4.58
C SER A 11 19.78 0.61 5.30
N ALA A 12 20.15 1.74 5.92
CA ALA A 12 21.38 1.85 6.72
C ALA A 12 21.38 0.94 7.95
N LEU A 13 20.19 0.56 8.43
CA LEU A 13 19.99 -0.37 9.55
C LEU A 13 19.71 -1.82 9.10
N GLY A 14 19.88 -2.10 7.80
CA GLY A 14 19.70 -3.41 7.19
C GLY A 14 18.25 -3.79 6.89
N TYR A 15 17.30 -2.84 7.01
CA TYR A 15 15.91 -3.09 6.67
C TYR A 15 15.66 -2.94 5.17
N HIS A 16 14.75 -3.77 4.65
CA HIS A 16 14.20 -3.69 3.30
C HIS A 16 12.70 -3.99 3.31
N MET A 17 11.98 -3.49 2.32
CA MET A 17 10.58 -3.85 2.09
C MET A 17 10.54 -5.24 1.44
N PRO A 18 9.92 -6.25 2.07
CA PRO A 18 9.78 -7.58 1.47
C PRO A 18 8.81 -7.54 0.30
N ALA A 19 8.87 -8.55 -0.57
CA ALA A 19 7.87 -8.71 -1.61
C ALA A 19 6.50 -9.06 -1.04
N GLU A 20 5.42 -8.64 -1.71
CA GLU A 20 4.04 -8.91 -1.24
C GLU A 20 3.63 -10.41 -1.30
N TRP A 21 4.41 -11.26 -1.96
CA TRP A 21 4.18 -12.72 -1.93
C TRP A 21 5.00 -13.43 -0.84
N GLU A 22 5.86 -12.71 -0.12
CA GLU A 22 6.54 -13.30 1.03
C GLU A 22 5.55 -13.59 2.16
N PRO A 23 5.87 -14.52 3.08
CA PRO A 23 4.95 -14.88 4.15
C PRO A 23 4.54 -13.70 5.03
N HIS A 24 3.24 -13.52 5.20
CA HIS A 24 2.66 -12.48 6.04
C HIS A 24 2.28 -13.02 7.43
N VAL A 25 2.29 -12.11 8.41
CA VAL A 25 1.72 -12.38 9.75
C VAL A 25 0.23 -12.06 9.77
N GLN A 26 -0.19 -10.95 9.15
CA GLN A 26 -1.58 -10.51 9.08
C GLN A 26 -1.79 -9.43 8.01
N CYS A 27 -3.05 -9.25 7.58
CA CYS A 27 -3.51 -8.13 6.75
C CYS A 27 -4.18 -7.04 7.61
N TRP A 28 -4.15 -5.79 7.14
CA TRP A 28 -4.89 -4.66 7.71
C TRP A 28 -5.87 -4.09 6.70
N MET A 29 -7.06 -3.69 7.15
CA MET A 29 -8.06 -3.08 6.27
C MET A 29 -8.94 -2.09 7.04
N GLY A 30 -9.14 -0.90 6.46
CA GLY A 30 -10.10 0.09 6.95
C GLY A 30 -11.53 -0.24 6.53
N TRP A 31 -12.50 0.11 7.36
CA TRP A 31 -13.92 -0.09 7.09
C TRP A 31 -14.57 1.14 6.42
N PRO A 32 -15.26 1.00 5.27
CA PRO A 32 -15.83 2.12 4.54
C PRO A 32 -17.11 2.64 5.22
N GLU A 33 -17.24 3.98 5.32
CA GLU A 33 -18.46 4.58 5.90
C GLU A 33 -18.86 5.95 5.34
N ARG A 34 -17.91 6.76 4.84
CA ARG A 34 -18.20 8.16 4.47
C ARG A 34 -19.23 8.23 3.33
N PRO A 35 -20.34 8.98 3.49
CA PRO A 35 -21.49 8.90 2.58
C PRO A 35 -21.32 9.71 1.28
N ASP A 36 -20.33 10.61 1.24
CA ASP A 36 -19.97 11.44 0.11
C ASP A 36 -19.09 10.71 -0.93
N ASN A 37 -18.36 9.67 -0.51
CA ASN A 37 -17.70 8.72 -1.41
C ASN A 37 -18.57 7.47 -1.64
N TRP A 38 -19.08 6.86 -0.57
CA TRP A 38 -19.75 5.56 -0.62
C TRP A 38 -21.28 5.68 -0.69
N ARG A 39 -21.85 5.33 -1.84
CA ARG A 39 -23.31 5.34 -2.07
C ARG A 39 -24.10 4.55 -1.02
N GLU A 40 -25.38 4.92 -0.86
CA GLU A 40 -26.33 4.20 0.01
C GLU A 40 -25.80 4.00 1.44
N LYS A 41 -25.19 5.07 2.00
CA LYS A 41 -24.59 5.07 3.35
C LYS A 41 -23.56 3.95 3.51
N ALA A 42 -22.73 3.75 2.49
CA ALA A 42 -21.71 2.71 2.39
C ALA A 42 -22.20 1.25 2.45
N GLY A 43 -23.50 0.95 2.54
CA GLY A 43 -24.01 -0.43 2.69
C GLY A 43 -23.45 -1.43 1.67
N PRO A 44 -23.47 -1.12 0.35
CA PRO A 44 -22.89 -1.98 -0.67
C PRO A 44 -21.37 -2.16 -0.56
N ALA A 45 -20.65 -1.11 -0.16
CA ALA A 45 -19.21 -1.14 0.04
C ALA A 45 -18.85 -2.00 1.25
N GLN A 46 -19.52 -1.78 2.38
CA GLN A 46 -19.38 -2.56 3.60
C GLN A 46 -19.61 -4.05 3.36
N ALA A 47 -20.68 -4.42 2.63
CA ALA A 47 -20.92 -5.81 2.27
C ALA A 47 -19.80 -6.41 1.39
N THR A 48 -19.14 -5.59 0.58
CA THR A 48 -18.01 -6.01 -0.27
C THR A 48 -16.72 -6.16 0.54
N PHE A 49 -16.40 -5.21 1.41
CA PHE A 49 -15.27 -5.27 2.32
C PHE A 49 -15.40 -6.45 3.30
N ALA A 50 -16.61 -6.74 3.81
CA ALA A 50 -16.90 -7.95 4.57
C ALA A 50 -16.51 -9.22 3.80
N ARG A 51 -16.93 -9.36 2.53
CA ARG A 51 -16.58 -10.52 1.71
C ARG A 51 -15.08 -10.63 1.47
N VAL A 52 -14.37 -9.51 1.28
CA VAL A 52 -12.91 -9.50 1.14
C VAL A 52 -12.25 -9.96 2.44
N ALA A 53 -12.64 -9.39 3.59
CA ALA A 53 -12.10 -9.77 4.90
C ALA A 53 -12.29 -11.26 5.17
N ILE A 54 -13.50 -11.78 4.94
CA ILE A 54 -13.82 -13.21 5.12
C ILE A 54 -13.00 -14.08 4.17
N ALA A 55 -12.77 -13.64 2.93
CA ALA A 55 -11.95 -14.37 1.98
C ALA A 55 -10.47 -14.42 2.41
N VAL A 56 -9.89 -13.28 2.81
CA VAL A 56 -8.50 -13.18 3.31
C VAL A 56 -8.33 -14.00 4.59
N SER A 57 -9.32 -13.98 5.50
CA SER A 57 -9.29 -14.69 6.79
C SER A 57 -9.11 -16.21 6.67
N LYS A 58 -9.33 -16.79 5.49
CA LYS A 58 -9.09 -18.21 5.20
C LYS A 58 -7.62 -18.55 5.00
N PHE A 59 -6.77 -17.56 4.74
CA PHE A 59 -5.36 -17.72 4.42
C PHE A 59 -4.46 -17.12 5.51
N GLU A 60 -4.85 -15.97 6.08
CA GLU A 60 -4.09 -15.28 7.11
C GLU A 60 -5.02 -14.49 8.05
N PRO A 61 -4.57 -14.16 9.28
CA PRO A 61 -5.29 -13.22 10.14
C PRO A 61 -5.49 -11.87 9.46
N ILE A 62 -6.64 -11.23 9.70
CA ILE A 62 -6.91 -9.87 9.23
C ILE A 62 -7.41 -9.00 10.39
N THR A 63 -6.92 -7.77 10.45
CA THR A 63 -7.42 -6.73 11.35
C THR A 63 -8.27 -5.72 10.59
N LEU A 64 -9.56 -5.68 10.93
CA LEU A 64 -10.52 -4.69 10.46
C LEU A 64 -10.55 -3.49 11.40
N CYS A 65 -10.27 -2.31 10.85
CA CYS A 65 -10.32 -1.05 11.56
C CYS A 65 -11.62 -0.31 11.28
N ALA A 66 -12.42 -0.09 12.31
CA ALA A 66 -13.72 0.58 12.21
C ALA A 66 -13.76 1.82 13.10
N SER A 67 -14.49 2.86 12.68
CA SER A 67 -14.72 4.02 13.56
C SER A 67 -15.58 3.62 14.76
N THR A 68 -15.58 4.47 15.80
CA THR A 68 -16.46 4.31 16.97
C THR A 68 -17.93 4.10 16.59
N ALA A 69 -18.40 4.77 15.52
CA ALA A 69 -19.78 4.64 15.05
C ALA A 69 -20.09 3.29 14.38
N GLN A 70 -19.11 2.67 13.74
CA GLN A 70 -19.28 1.39 13.04
C GLN A 70 -18.85 0.19 13.89
N PHE A 71 -18.02 0.38 14.93
CA PHE A 71 -17.36 -0.70 15.66
C PHE A 71 -18.31 -1.81 16.10
N THR A 72 -19.41 -1.48 16.80
CA THR A 72 -20.36 -2.48 17.29
C THR A 72 -20.94 -3.33 16.16
N LYS A 73 -21.36 -2.69 15.06
CA LYS A 73 -21.92 -3.38 13.91
C LYS A 73 -20.89 -4.32 13.27
N VAL A 74 -19.68 -3.83 13.04
CA VAL A 74 -18.60 -4.62 12.41
C VAL A 74 -18.18 -5.77 13.30
N TYR A 75 -18.05 -5.53 14.61
CA TYR A 75 -17.73 -6.57 15.58
C TYR A 75 -18.81 -7.66 15.59
N GLU A 76 -20.08 -7.28 15.66
CA GLU A 76 -21.20 -8.23 15.66
C GLU A 76 -21.24 -9.09 14.39
N GLU A 77 -20.95 -8.50 13.23
CA GLU A 77 -20.89 -9.20 11.94
C GLU A 77 -19.70 -10.16 11.86
N MET A 78 -18.55 -9.78 12.43
CA MET A 78 -17.28 -10.48 12.22
C MET A 78 -16.88 -11.45 13.34
N GLN A 79 -17.48 -11.36 14.54
CA GLN A 79 -17.10 -12.15 15.72
C GLN A 79 -17.16 -13.68 15.52
N HIS A 80 -17.90 -14.16 14.52
CA HIS A 80 -17.99 -15.59 14.18
C HIS A 80 -16.84 -16.08 13.27
N HIS A 81 -15.95 -15.17 12.85
CA HIS A 81 -14.77 -15.47 12.03
C HIS A 81 -13.50 -15.37 12.89
N PRO A 82 -12.90 -16.48 13.35
CA PRO A 82 -11.84 -16.47 14.37
C PRO A 82 -10.54 -15.80 13.92
N ASN A 83 -10.30 -15.71 12.61
CA ASN A 83 -9.13 -15.05 12.03
C ASN A 83 -9.36 -13.56 11.73
N ILE A 84 -10.51 -13.00 12.15
CA ILE A 84 -10.82 -11.57 11.98
C ILE A 84 -10.77 -10.89 13.36
N ARG A 85 -9.84 -9.95 13.51
CA ARG A 85 -9.76 -9.04 14.66
C ARG A 85 -10.41 -7.72 14.29
N VAL A 86 -11.33 -7.20 15.10
CA VAL A 86 -11.92 -5.86 14.90
C VAL A 86 -11.31 -4.89 15.91
N VAL A 87 -10.82 -3.75 15.43
CA VAL A 87 -10.19 -2.70 16.23
C VAL A 87 -10.89 -1.38 15.96
N GLU A 88 -11.21 -0.64 17.02
CA GLU A 88 -11.69 0.74 16.88
C GLU A 88 -10.51 1.65 16.47
N MET A 89 -10.66 2.36 15.34
CA MET A 89 -9.66 3.27 14.83
C MET A 89 -10.31 4.38 13.99
N SER A 90 -10.06 5.63 14.36
CA SER A 90 -10.47 6.79 13.55
C SER A 90 -9.60 6.93 12.30
N MET A 91 -10.23 7.21 11.16
CA MET A 91 -9.68 7.45 9.82
C MET A 91 -10.70 8.32 9.04
N ASN A 92 -10.29 9.01 7.97
CA ASN A 92 -11.21 9.79 7.13
C ASN A 92 -11.80 8.93 5.99
N ASP A 93 -11.03 7.98 5.44
CA ASP A 93 -11.54 6.92 4.56
C ASP A 93 -10.76 5.61 4.73
N SER A 94 -11.14 4.57 4.00
CA SER A 94 -10.82 3.15 4.25
C SER A 94 -9.60 2.60 3.50
N TRP A 95 -8.78 3.46 2.89
CA TRP A 95 -7.73 3.10 1.94
C TRP A 95 -6.37 2.79 2.60
N PHE A 96 -6.32 1.74 3.41
CA PHE A 96 -5.14 1.38 4.20
C PHE A 96 -3.93 0.93 3.37
N ARG A 97 -4.11 0.61 2.09
CA ARG A 97 -2.99 0.45 1.14
C ARG A 97 -2.15 1.73 1.08
N ASP A 98 -2.78 2.88 1.17
CA ASP A 98 -2.15 4.18 0.95
C ASP A 98 -1.83 4.92 2.26
N THR A 99 -2.64 4.70 3.29
CA THR A 99 -2.51 5.38 4.60
C THR A 99 -1.88 4.51 5.69
N GLY A 100 -1.75 3.20 5.43
CA GLY A 100 -1.10 2.25 6.32
C GLY A 100 0.43 2.35 6.29
N PRO A 101 1.12 1.73 7.26
CA PRO A 101 2.57 1.75 7.26
C PRO A 101 3.11 0.81 6.17
N THR A 102 4.18 1.22 5.50
CA THR A 102 4.95 0.28 4.67
C THR A 102 5.88 -0.52 5.59
N PHE A 103 5.55 -1.78 5.84
CA PHE A 103 6.38 -2.64 6.68
C PHE A 103 7.72 -2.97 5.99
N VAL A 104 8.80 -2.91 6.77
CA VAL A 104 10.14 -3.31 6.37
C VAL A 104 10.70 -4.29 7.38
N ARG A 105 11.53 -5.22 6.91
CA ARG A 105 12.14 -6.25 7.75
C ARG A 105 13.64 -6.32 7.54
N ARG A 106 14.32 -6.93 8.49
CA ARG A 106 15.72 -7.34 8.38
C ARG A 106 15.89 -8.75 8.90
N ASP A 107 16.92 -9.43 8.41
CA ASP A 107 17.23 -10.78 8.86
C ASP A 107 18.00 -10.76 10.18
N ARG A 108 17.80 -11.82 10.96
CA ARG A 108 18.60 -12.06 12.15
C ARG A 108 19.99 -12.52 11.73
N THR A 109 21.01 -11.85 12.25
CA THR A 109 22.42 -12.20 12.03
C THR A 109 22.99 -12.93 13.25
N SER A 110 24.21 -13.47 13.15
CA SER A 110 24.91 -14.07 14.31
C SER A 110 25.14 -13.08 15.46
N ASP A 111 25.18 -11.79 15.13
CA ASP A 111 25.51 -10.70 16.06
C ASP A 111 24.25 -10.00 16.59
N SER A 112 23.09 -10.40 16.09
CA SER A 112 21.79 -9.89 16.51
C SER A 112 21.50 -10.26 17.97
N SER A 113 21.15 -9.26 18.78
CA SER A 113 20.66 -9.50 20.14
C SER A 113 19.26 -10.15 20.11
N GLY A 114 18.89 -10.86 21.18
CA GLY A 114 17.58 -11.52 21.28
C GLY A 114 16.39 -10.55 21.19
N ASP A 115 16.58 -9.31 21.64
CA ASP A 115 15.58 -8.25 21.69
C ASP A 115 15.54 -7.39 20.41
N GLU A 116 16.30 -7.77 19.39
CA GLU A 116 16.38 -7.00 18.16
C GLU A 116 15.04 -7.00 17.41
N GLN A 117 14.51 -5.79 17.16
CA GLN A 117 13.34 -5.61 16.31
C GLN A 117 13.72 -5.99 14.87
N LEU A 118 13.05 -7.01 14.33
CA LEU A 118 13.26 -7.51 12.96
C LEU A 118 12.25 -6.92 11.97
N VAL A 119 11.18 -6.30 12.48
CA VAL A 119 10.13 -5.65 11.68
C VAL A 119 9.95 -4.23 12.20
N ALA A 120 9.84 -3.31 11.26
CA ALA A 120 9.55 -1.90 11.48
C ALA A 120 8.55 -1.42 10.41
N GLY A 121 8.02 -0.22 10.57
CA GLY A 121 7.18 0.40 9.55
C GLY A 121 7.63 1.80 9.20
N ILE A 122 7.55 2.11 7.91
CA ILE A 122 7.70 3.46 7.39
C ILE A 122 6.33 4.13 7.47
N ASP A 123 6.31 5.33 8.02
CA ASP A 123 5.14 6.19 8.10
C ASP A 123 5.34 7.38 7.16
N TRP A 124 4.78 7.27 5.96
CA TRP A 124 4.78 8.32 4.94
C TRP A 124 3.80 9.44 5.29
N GLN A 125 3.97 10.62 4.72
CA GLN A 125 2.88 11.60 4.73
C GLN A 125 1.83 11.20 3.70
N PHE A 126 0.57 11.43 4.03
CA PHE A 126 -0.56 11.27 3.15
C PHE A 126 -1.27 12.62 2.96
N ASN A 127 -1.77 12.88 1.75
CA ASN A 127 -2.45 14.14 1.42
C ASN A 127 -3.76 13.98 0.63
N SER A 128 -4.44 12.83 0.73
CA SER A 128 -5.65 12.58 -0.07
C SER A 128 -5.37 12.59 -1.58
N TRP A 129 -4.23 12.03 -2.00
CA TRP A 129 -3.80 11.92 -3.40
C TRP A 129 -3.76 13.24 -4.18
N GLY A 130 -3.46 14.37 -3.52
CA GLY A 130 -3.33 15.66 -4.23
C GLY A 130 -3.51 16.92 -3.38
N GLY A 131 -3.72 16.77 -2.07
CA GLY A 131 -3.86 17.89 -1.14
C GLY A 131 -5.17 18.66 -1.34
N LEU A 132 -5.17 19.92 -0.93
CA LEU A 132 -6.37 20.77 -0.96
C LEU A 132 -6.81 21.17 -2.39
N ALA A 133 -5.91 21.09 -3.36
CA ALA A 133 -6.18 21.55 -4.73
C ALA A 133 -6.80 20.44 -5.58
N ASP A 134 -6.20 19.26 -5.56
CA ASP A 134 -6.51 18.16 -6.47
C ASP A 134 -6.80 16.84 -5.74
N GLY A 135 -6.86 16.85 -4.40
CA GLY A 135 -7.10 15.64 -3.62
C GLY A 135 -8.56 15.21 -3.61
N CYS A 136 -8.80 13.96 -3.19
CA CYS A 136 -10.13 13.36 -3.18
C CYS A 136 -11.05 13.91 -2.08
N TYR A 137 -10.48 14.57 -1.06
CA TYR A 137 -11.23 15.18 0.05
C TYR A 137 -10.37 16.13 0.87
N ASP A 138 -11.02 17.11 1.52
CA ASP A 138 -10.35 18.26 2.14
C ASP A 138 -9.72 18.01 3.53
N ASP A 139 -10.13 16.94 4.23
CA ASP A 139 -9.58 16.56 5.54
C ASP A 139 -9.14 15.09 5.57
N TRP A 140 -7.84 14.88 5.69
CA TRP A 140 -7.16 13.59 5.81
C TRP A 140 -6.32 13.51 7.11
N SER A 141 -6.63 14.35 8.09
CA SER A 141 -5.86 14.44 9.33
C SER A 141 -5.86 13.15 10.14
N LEU A 142 -6.95 12.36 10.10
CA LEU A 142 -7.04 11.06 10.78
C LEU A 142 -6.34 9.95 9.98
N ASP A 143 -6.32 10.05 8.65
CA ASP A 143 -5.58 9.10 7.80
C ASP A 143 -4.08 9.16 8.05
N ASN A 144 -3.52 10.36 8.23
CA ASN A 144 -2.12 10.56 8.63
C ASN A 144 -1.77 9.95 10.01
N LEU A 145 -2.76 9.46 10.77
CA LEU A 145 -2.55 8.77 12.03
C LEU A 145 -2.66 7.24 11.90
N VAL A 146 -3.13 6.71 10.77
CA VAL A 146 -3.38 5.26 10.59
C VAL A 146 -2.10 4.46 10.76
N ALA A 147 -1.06 4.77 9.98
CA ALA A 147 0.24 4.11 10.09
C ALA A 147 0.83 4.18 11.51
N LYS A 148 0.73 5.34 12.18
CA LYS A 148 1.13 5.48 13.59
C LYS A 148 0.41 4.51 14.51
N LYS A 149 -0.92 4.46 14.41
CA LYS A 149 -1.77 3.65 15.28
C LYS A 149 -1.52 2.16 15.07
N ILE A 150 -1.38 1.73 13.81
CA ILE A 150 -1.03 0.34 13.47
C ILE A 150 0.31 -0.05 14.10
N LEU A 151 1.35 0.77 13.95
CA LEU A 151 2.68 0.46 14.49
C LEU A 151 2.69 0.44 16.03
N GLU A 152 1.92 1.31 16.70
CA GLU A 152 1.77 1.27 18.15
C GLU A 152 1.03 0.02 18.64
N LEU A 153 -0.02 -0.42 17.94
CA LEU A 153 -0.77 -1.63 18.28
C LEU A 153 0.11 -2.89 18.17
N GLU A 154 0.93 -2.97 17.12
CA GLU A 154 1.81 -4.12 16.87
C GLU A 154 3.18 -4.00 17.55
N ARG A 155 3.43 -2.88 18.24
CA ARG A 155 4.69 -2.61 18.95
C ARG A 155 5.93 -2.61 18.04
N HIS A 156 5.77 -2.22 16.79
CA HIS A 156 6.86 -2.15 15.82
C HIS A 156 7.57 -0.80 15.81
N THR A 157 8.87 -0.81 15.53
CA THR A 157 9.65 0.43 15.37
C THR A 157 9.09 1.25 14.21
N ARG A 158 9.08 2.57 14.37
CA ARG A 158 8.53 3.51 13.39
C ARG A 158 9.61 4.39 12.79
N PHE A 159 9.60 4.49 11.45
CA PHE A 159 10.40 5.42 10.66
C PHE A 159 9.48 6.48 10.03
N PRO A 160 9.29 7.65 10.66
CA PRO A 160 8.53 8.73 10.04
C PRO A 160 9.28 9.32 8.83
N HIS A 161 8.53 9.67 7.78
CA HIS A 161 9.03 10.40 6.62
C HIS A 161 8.14 11.60 6.32
N HIS A 162 8.73 12.64 5.74
CA HIS A 162 8.05 13.85 5.27
C HIS A 162 7.57 13.78 3.80
N MET A 163 7.95 12.73 3.06
CA MET A 163 7.61 12.61 1.64
C MET A 163 6.17 12.14 1.56
N ILE A 164 5.39 12.78 0.69
CA ILE A 164 4.04 12.35 0.38
C ILE A 164 4.16 11.12 -0.52
N LEU A 165 3.73 9.97 -0.01
CA LEU A 165 3.79 8.71 -0.75
C LEU A 165 2.72 7.76 -0.25
N GLU A 166 1.97 7.21 -1.20
CA GLU A 166 0.96 6.20 -0.96
C GLU A 166 1.50 4.80 -1.27
N GLY A 167 1.21 3.80 -0.44
CA GLY A 167 1.70 2.43 -0.66
C GLY A 167 1.27 1.81 -1.99
N GLY A 168 0.11 2.19 -2.56
CA GLY A 168 -0.33 1.75 -3.90
C GLY A 168 0.47 2.35 -5.07
N SER A 169 1.25 3.41 -4.82
CA SER A 169 2.09 4.07 -5.83
C SER A 169 3.44 3.36 -6.08
N ILE A 170 3.77 2.35 -5.29
CA ILE A 170 5.01 1.58 -5.36
C ILE A 170 4.76 0.07 -5.32
N HIS A 171 5.67 -0.71 -5.91
CA HIS A 171 5.67 -2.16 -5.77
C HIS A 171 7.10 -2.71 -5.80
N VAL A 172 7.48 -3.53 -4.82
CA VAL A 172 8.83 -4.11 -4.74
C VAL A 172 8.84 -5.61 -5.07
N ASP A 173 10.01 -6.13 -5.45
CA ASP A 173 10.22 -7.55 -5.72
C ASP A 173 10.91 -8.32 -4.58
N GLY A 174 11.26 -7.63 -3.49
CA GLY A 174 12.02 -8.20 -2.35
C GLY A 174 13.50 -8.46 -2.65
N GLU A 175 13.98 -8.21 -3.87
CA GLU A 175 15.36 -8.44 -4.31
C GLU A 175 16.03 -7.14 -4.79
N GLY A 176 15.58 -6.01 -4.27
CA GLY A 176 16.19 -4.70 -4.49
C GLY A 176 15.65 -3.92 -5.69
N THR A 177 14.50 -4.30 -6.26
CA THR A 177 13.84 -3.54 -7.33
C THR A 177 12.48 -2.99 -6.89
N CYS A 178 12.25 -1.71 -7.17
CA CYS A 178 10.95 -1.04 -7.04
C CYS A 178 10.38 -0.67 -8.41
N LEU A 179 9.09 -0.85 -8.60
CA LEU A 179 8.28 -0.31 -9.69
C LEU A 179 7.45 0.87 -9.19
N THR A 180 7.37 1.92 -9.98
CA THR A 180 6.49 3.07 -9.74
C THR A 180 6.16 3.77 -11.06
N THR A 181 5.39 4.85 -11.00
CA THR A 181 4.97 5.66 -12.16
C THR A 181 5.42 7.11 -12.02
N GLU A 182 5.92 7.69 -13.11
CA GLU A 182 6.25 9.12 -13.20
C GLU A 182 5.01 9.99 -13.02
N GLU A 183 3.89 9.62 -13.64
CA GLU A 183 2.61 10.34 -13.56
C GLU A 183 2.13 10.59 -12.11
N CYS A 184 2.37 9.63 -11.21
CA CYS A 184 2.02 9.75 -9.81
C CYS A 184 3.10 10.49 -9.01
N LEU A 185 4.30 9.93 -8.89
CA LEU A 185 5.29 10.45 -7.92
C LEU A 185 5.93 11.77 -8.35
N LEU A 186 5.92 12.11 -9.65
CA LEU A 186 6.38 13.40 -10.15
C LEU A 186 5.23 14.39 -10.34
N ASN A 187 4.01 14.05 -9.92
CA ASN A 187 2.90 14.99 -9.93
C ASN A 187 3.22 16.16 -8.98
N PRO A 188 3.05 17.43 -9.42
CA PRO A 188 3.24 18.60 -8.57
C PRO A 188 2.39 18.60 -7.29
N ASN A 189 1.29 17.85 -7.25
CA ASN A 189 0.42 17.73 -6.08
C ASN A 189 0.94 16.75 -5.01
N ARG A 190 2.06 16.05 -5.25
CA ARG A 190 2.79 15.24 -4.28
C ARG A 190 3.95 16.04 -3.71
N ASN A 191 5.12 15.92 -4.31
CA ASN A 191 6.38 16.46 -3.79
C ASN A 191 6.96 17.50 -4.77
N PRO A 192 6.34 18.68 -4.93
CA PRO A 192 6.70 19.66 -5.98
C PRO A 192 8.13 20.18 -5.85
N ASP A 193 8.69 20.14 -4.64
CA ASP A 193 10.04 20.62 -4.33
C ASP A 193 11.10 19.52 -4.45
N MET A 194 10.73 18.29 -4.85
CA MET A 194 11.66 17.17 -5.02
C MET A 194 11.82 16.82 -6.50
N SER A 195 13.08 16.71 -6.94
CA SER A 195 13.42 16.15 -8.24
C SER A 195 13.20 14.64 -8.27
N LYS A 196 13.10 14.08 -9.49
CA LYS A 196 13.03 12.63 -9.71
C LYS A 196 14.18 11.87 -9.03
N ASP A 197 15.40 12.40 -9.10
CA ASP A 197 16.58 11.78 -8.50
C ASP A 197 16.52 11.79 -6.97
N GLU A 198 15.96 12.84 -6.37
CA GLU A 198 15.74 12.93 -4.92
C GLU A 198 14.67 11.95 -4.45
N ILE A 199 13.56 11.83 -5.18
CA ILE A 199 12.53 10.82 -4.89
C ILE A 199 13.11 9.42 -5.02
N GLU A 200 13.82 9.12 -6.10
CA GLU A 200 14.47 7.82 -6.29
C GLU A 200 15.46 7.51 -5.15
N LYS A 201 16.22 8.50 -4.69
CA LYS A 201 17.10 8.35 -3.53
C LYS A 201 16.33 8.01 -2.26
N GLN A 202 15.21 8.67 -1.97
CA GLN A 202 14.39 8.33 -0.80
C GLN A 202 13.81 6.92 -0.89
N LEU A 203 13.30 6.52 -2.07
CA LEU A 203 12.80 5.16 -2.30
C LEU A 203 13.88 4.12 -2.00
N LYS A 204 15.11 4.31 -2.46
CA LYS A 204 16.24 3.40 -2.17
C LYS A 204 16.54 3.33 -0.68
N LEU A 205 16.65 4.48 -0.02
CA LEU A 205 17.01 4.56 1.41
C LEU A 205 15.95 3.95 2.34
N TYR A 206 14.68 4.09 2.00
CA TYR A 206 13.58 3.65 2.86
C TYR A 206 13.05 2.27 2.52
N LEU A 207 12.98 1.89 1.23
CA LEU A 207 12.51 0.57 0.82
C LEU A 207 13.63 -0.48 0.82
N GLY A 208 14.91 -0.08 0.97
CA GLY A 208 16.04 -0.99 0.87
C GLY A 208 16.24 -1.55 -0.54
N VAL A 209 15.89 -0.77 -1.57
CA VAL A 209 16.04 -1.14 -2.98
C VAL A 209 17.28 -0.48 -3.59
N GLU A 210 17.84 -1.10 -4.63
CA GLU A 210 18.98 -0.57 -5.37
C GLU A 210 18.54 0.08 -6.69
N LYS A 211 17.39 -0.37 -7.22
CA LYS A 211 16.89 0.01 -8.53
C LYS A 211 15.43 0.43 -8.48
N VAL A 212 15.12 1.54 -9.14
CA VAL A 212 13.75 1.99 -9.37
C VAL A 212 13.47 1.96 -10.86
N ILE A 213 12.34 1.35 -11.24
CA ILE A 213 11.85 1.28 -12.60
C ILE A 213 10.63 2.19 -12.68
N TRP A 214 10.78 3.24 -13.49
CA TRP A 214 9.77 4.27 -13.71
C TRP A 214 8.96 3.95 -14.96
N LEU A 215 7.67 3.64 -14.78
CA LEU A 215 6.72 3.65 -15.88
C LEU A 215 6.24 5.08 -16.12
N PRO A 216 6.08 5.53 -17.37
CA PRO A 216 5.76 6.93 -17.63
C PRO A 216 4.34 7.31 -17.20
N ARG A 217 3.40 6.35 -17.22
CA ARG A 217 1.99 6.57 -16.94
C ARG A 217 1.36 5.37 -16.24
N GLY A 218 0.36 5.64 -15.41
CA GLY A 218 -0.54 4.70 -14.77
C GLY A 218 -1.71 4.28 -15.66
N LEU A 219 -2.84 3.95 -15.03
CA LEU A 219 -4.06 3.58 -15.73
C LEU A 219 -4.70 4.83 -16.35
N TYR A 220 -5.09 4.71 -17.62
CA TYR A 220 -5.80 5.81 -18.29
C TYR A 220 -7.12 6.14 -17.57
N GLY A 221 -7.31 7.43 -17.24
CA GLY A 221 -8.49 7.93 -16.54
C GLY A 221 -8.46 7.78 -15.02
N ASP A 222 -7.30 7.45 -14.46
CA ASP A 222 -7.05 7.43 -13.01
C ASP A 222 -6.71 8.84 -12.52
N ASP A 223 -7.74 9.67 -12.46
CA ASP A 223 -7.65 11.05 -11.96
C ASP A 223 -7.62 11.10 -10.42
N ASP A 224 -8.07 10.03 -9.75
CA ASP A 224 -8.15 9.92 -8.29
C ASP A 224 -6.76 9.76 -7.66
N THR A 225 -5.94 8.82 -8.18
CA THR A 225 -4.63 8.51 -7.60
C THR A 225 -3.46 9.05 -8.41
N ASN A 226 -3.75 9.70 -9.55
CA ASN A 226 -2.79 10.17 -10.54
C ASN A 226 -1.92 9.04 -11.10
N GLY A 227 -2.54 7.89 -11.34
CA GLY A 227 -1.93 6.79 -12.07
C GLY A 227 -1.07 5.87 -11.22
N HIS A 228 -1.59 5.37 -10.09
CA HIS A 228 -0.88 4.38 -9.27
C HIS A 228 -0.40 3.15 -10.06
N ILE A 229 0.74 2.58 -9.62
CA ILE A 229 1.36 1.42 -10.26
C ILE A 229 0.55 0.14 -10.03
N ASP A 230 -0.11 0.00 -8.89
CA ASP A 230 -0.90 -1.18 -8.51
C ASP A 230 -2.11 -1.44 -9.43
N ASN A 231 -2.63 -0.40 -10.08
CA ASN A 231 -3.67 -0.47 -11.09
C ASN A 231 -3.20 -1.05 -12.45
N ILE A 232 -1.89 -1.09 -12.69
CA ILE A 232 -1.33 -1.42 -14.01
C ILE A 232 -0.29 -2.53 -14.03
N CYS A 233 0.56 -2.65 -13.02
CA CYS A 233 1.60 -3.67 -13.01
C CYS A 233 2.09 -4.01 -11.60
N CYS A 234 2.23 -5.31 -11.34
CA CYS A 234 2.72 -5.83 -10.08
C CYS A 234 3.81 -6.88 -10.34
N PHE A 235 4.73 -7.05 -9.40
CA PHE A 235 5.61 -8.21 -9.43
C PHE A 235 4.81 -9.45 -9.00
N VAL A 236 5.06 -10.59 -9.66
CA VAL A 236 4.41 -11.88 -9.31
C VAL A 236 5.40 -12.91 -8.78
N LYS A 237 6.70 -12.65 -8.97
CA LYS A 237 7.87 -13.31 -8.40
C LYS A 237 9.13 -12.54 -8.84
N PRO A 238 10.31 -12.84 -8.28
CA PRO A 238 11.53 -12.16 -8.69
C PRO A 238 11.76 -12.25 -10.21
N GLY A 239 12.10 -11.11 -10.80
CA GLY A 239 12.34 -10.98 -12.23
C GLY A 239 11.09 -11.11 -13.13
N ARG A 240 9.86 -11.15 -12.57
CA ARG A 240 8.62 -11.27 -13.36
C ARG A 240 7.51 -10.38 -12.85
N CYS A 241 6.83 -9.75 -13.79
CA CYS A 241 5.69 -8.90 -13.52
C CYS A 241 4.47 -9.29 -14.36
N SER A 242 3.30 -9.01 -13.80
CA SER A 242 2.01 -9.04 -14.49
C SER A 242 1.60 -7.61 -14.75
N CYS A 243 1.36 -7.25 -16.01
CA CYS A 243 0.91 -5.91 -16.35
C CYS A 243 -0.32 -5.91 -17.26
N ARG A 244 -1.11 -4.84 -17.16
CA ARG A 244 -2.27 -4.57 -18.01
C ARG A 244 -1.83 -3.90 -19.32
N GLY A 245 -2.27 -4.46 -20.46
CA GLY A 245 -2.15 -3.85 -21.78
C GLY A 245 -0.79 -4.01 -22.50
N PRO A 246 -0.70 -3.59 -23.78
CA PRO A 246 0.47 -3.82 -24.63
C PRO A 246 1.63 -2.82 -24.46
N MET A 247 1.39 -1.62 -23.88
CA MET A 247 2.37 -0.52 -23.82
C MET A 247 3.46 -0.70 -22.74
N THR A 248 3.17 -1.47 -21.68
CA THR A 248 4.11 -1.80 -20.60
C THR A 248 5.28 -2.68 -21.05
N ASN A 249 5.14 -3.36 -22.19
CA ASN A 249 6.13 -4.34 -22.66
C ASN A 249 7.50 -3.75 -23.01
N ARG A 250 7.57 -2.55 -23.60
CA ARG A 250 8.83 -2.04 -24.15
C ARG A 250 9.80 -1.64 -23.04
N ILE A 251 9.31 -0.86 -22.08
CA ILE A 251 10.10 -0.34 -20.96
C ILE A 251 10.55 -1.46 -20.04
N LEU A 252 9.66 -2.38 -19.67
CA LEU A 252 10.00 -3.47 -18.75
C LEU A 252 10.97 -4.49 -19.36
N SER A 253 10.91 -4.70 -20.68
CA SER A 253 11.85 -5.58 -21.40
C SER A 253 13.28 -5.01 -21.48
N THR A 254 13.43 -3.70 -21.68
CA THR A 254 14.74 -3.05 -21.81
C THR A 254 15.37 -2.67 -20.47
N SER A 255 14.55 -2.33 -19.48
CA SER A 255 15.05 -1.77 -18.22
C SER A 255 15.55 -2.83 -17.25
N ALA A 256 15.03 -4.06 -17.27
CA ALA A 256 15.22 -4.97 -16.12
C ALA A 256 15.30 -6.48 -16.44
N ARG A 257 15.41 -6.88 -17.71
CA ARG A 257 15.34 -8.31 -18.11
C ARG A 257 14.11 -9.03 -17.52
N LEU A 258 13.02 -8.29 -17.27
CA LEU A 258 11.80 -8.84 -16.69
C LEU A 258 11.06 -9.69 -17.73
N ARG A 259 10.63 -10.89 -17.33
CA ARG A 259 9.73 -11.70 -18.15
C ARG A 259 8.29 -11.33 -17.82
N LEU A 260 7.61 -10.69 -18.77
CA LEU A 260 6.20 -10.29 -18.69
C LEU A 260 5.25 -11.43 -18.99
N TYR A 261 4.13 -11.48 -18.26
CA TYR A 261 2.93 -12.23 -18.65
C TYR A 261 1.81 -11.25 -19.01
N LEU A 262 1.29 -11.35 -20.24
CA LEU A 262 0.15 -10.58 -20.73
C LEU A 262 -1.12 -11.43 -20.64
N PHE A 263 -2.11 -10.98 -19.88
CA PHE A 263 -3.47 -11.53 -19.98
C PHE A 263 -4.22 -10.81 -21.11
N SER A 264 -4.36 -11.46 -22.26
CA SER A 264 -5.12 -10.92 -23.40
C SER A 264 -6.55 -11.44 -23.51
N ARG A 265 -7.03 -12.35 -22.64
CA ARG A 265 -8.39 -12.92 -22.75
C ARG A 265 -8.96 -13.41 -21.41
N ILE A 266 -9.65 -12.54 -20.67
CA ILE A 266 -10.68 -12.95 -19.69
C ILE A 266 -11.85 -11.96 -19.76
N LEU A 267 -12.64 -12.04 -20.82
CA LEU A 267 -14.07 -11.70 -20.81
C LEU A 267 -14.74 -12.60 -21.86
N PRO A 268 -15.56 -13.60 -21.48
CA PRO A 268 -16.47 -14.20 -22.44
C PRO A 268 -17.51 -13.13 -22.78
N THR A 269 -17.45 -12.60 -24.00
CA THR A 269 -18.56 -11.84 -24.57
C THR A 269 -19.82 -12.72 -24.55
N PRO A 270 -20.94 -12.25 -24.00
CA PRO A 270 -22.20 -12.97 -24.14
C PRO A 270 -22.52 -13.01 -25.63
N ARG A 271 -22.64 -14.22 -26.19
CA ARG A 271 -23.27 -14.37 -27.51
C ARG A 271 -24.71 -13.87 -27.37
N ALA A 272 -25.02 -12.77 -28.04
CA ALA A 272 -26.39 -12.39 -28.31
C ALA A 272 -27.05 -13.53 -29.10
N GLY A 273 -27.97 -14.25 -28.46
CA GLY A 273 -28.82 -15.24 -29.11
C GLY A 273 -29.80 -14.54 -30.04
N ARG A 274 -29.97 -15.13 -31.24
CA ARG A 274 -31.18 -15.00 -32.05
C ARG A 274 -32.24 -15.96 -31.52
#